data_AF-A0A1A2ZF75-F1
#
_entry.id   AF-A0A1A2ZF75-F1
#
_cell.length_a   1.000
_cell.length_b   1.000
_cell.length_c   1.000
_cell.angle_alpha   90.00
_cell.angle_beta   90.00
_cell.angle_gamma   90.00
#
_symmetry.space_group_name_H-M   'P 1'
#
loop_
_entity.id
_entity.type
_entity.pdbx_description
1 polymer ?
#
loop_
_entity_poly.entity_id
_entity_poly.type
_entity_poly.pdbx_seq_one_letter_code
_entity_poly.pdbx_strand_id
1 'polypeptide(L)'
;MTIKVTPQLLRSTSHDIQANMEQAIAIAQGYLANQENVMNPATWSGAGVVASHMTAAEVSNDLNKVLMGGTRLAEGLTQAAALMEGHEADSQAAFQSLFGGAAHNA
;
A
#
# COMPACT_ATOMS: atom_id res chain seq x y z
N MET A 1 -4.57 0.82 25.48
CA MET A 1 -4.51 -0.30 24.52
C MET A 1 -3.27 -0.06 23.66
N THR A 2 -2.29 -0.97 23.66
CA THR A 2 -1.05 -0.79 22.89
C THR A 2 -1.09 -1.76 21.71
N ILE A 3 -1.04 -1.23 20.49
CA ILE A 3 -0.94 -2.06 19.28
C ILE A 3 0.41 -2.78 19.35
N LYS A 4 0.40 -4.12 19.38
CA LYS A 4 1.61 -4.90 19.18
C LYS A 4 1.87 -4.98 17.68
N VAL A 5 2.84 -4.21 17.21
CA VAL A 5 3.33 -4.32 15.83
C VAL A 5 4.10 -5.62 15.72
N THR A 6 3.60 -6.55 14.90
CA THR A 6 4.27 -7.83 14.61
C THR A 6 4.63 -7.87 13.12
N PRO A 7 5.61 -8.70 12.71
CA PRO A 7 5.92 -8.89 11.29
C PRO A 7 4.67 -9.29 10.48
N GLN A 8 3.83 -10.16 11.06
CA GLN A 8 2.60 -10.62 10.42
C GLN A 8 1.59 -9.48 10.20
N LEU A 9 1.44 -8.59 11.18
CA LEU A 9 0.58 -7.40 11.05
C LEU A 9 1.07 -6.47 9.93
N LEU A 10 2.39 -6.28 9.82
CA LEU A 10 2.98 -5.44 8.76
C LEU A 10 2.73 -6.05 7.37
N ARG A 11 2.88 -7.37 7.23
CA ARG A 11 2.59 -8.07 5.96
C ARG A 11 1.13 -8.03 5.58
N SER A 12 0.22 -8.29 6.53
CA SER A 12 -1.22 -8.22 6.24
C SER A 12 -1.62 -6.81 5.84
N THR A 13 -1.10 -5.79 6.53
CA THR A 13 -1.34 -4.38 6.18
C THR A 13 -0.80 -4.04 4.79
N SER A 14 0.40 -4.55 4.43
CA SER A 14 0.96 -4.39 3.07
C SER A 14 0.04 -4.97 2.00
N HIS A 15 -0.45 -6.20 2.22
CA HIS A 15 -1.40 -6.87 1.32
C HIS A 15 -2.72 -6.10 1.20
N ASP A 16 -3.27 -5.63 2.33
CA ASP A 16 -4.51 -4.87 2.33
C ASP A 16 -4.34 -3.54 1.57
N ILE A 17 -3.20 -2.87 1.70
CA ILE A 17 -2.90 -1.66 0.90
C ILE A 17 -2.89 -1.99 -0.59
N GLN A 18 -2.25 -3.08 -1.00
CA GLN A 18 -2.22 -3.50 -2.40
C GLN A 18 -3.63 -3.79 -2.95
N ALA A 19 -4.43 -4.56 -2.22
CA ALA A 19 -5.80 -4.89 -2.61
C ALA A 19 -6.68 -3.63 -2.73
N ASN A 20 -6.58 -2.70 -1.78
CA ASN A 20 -7.33 -1.45 -1.83
C ASN A 20 -6.87 -0.54 -2.99
N MET A 21 -5.58 -0.53 -3.32
CA MET A 21 -5.07 0.20 -4.48
C MET A 21 -5.62 -0.39 -5.78
N GLU A 22 -5.61 -1.71 -5.94
CA GLU A 22 -6.18 -2.39 -7.12
C GLU A 22 -7.66 -2.01 -7.31
N GLN A 23 -8.43 -2.02 -6.22
CA GLN A 23 -9.82 -1.60 -6.24
C GLN A 23 -9.98 -0.12 -6.63
N ALA A 24 -9.19 0.78 -6.05
CA ALA A 24 -9.25 2.21 -6.35
C ALA A 24 -8.91 2.50 -7.83
N ILE A 25 -7.89 1.82 -8.38
CA ILE A 25 -7.52 1.91 -9.78
C ILE A 25 -8.68 1.45 -10.68
N ALA A 26 -9.28 0.31 -10.36
CA ALA A 26 -10.40 -0.22 -11.15
C ALA A 26 -11.60 0.75 -11.19
N ILE A 27 -11.98 1.32 -10.04
CA ILE A 27 -13.09 2.29 -9.95
C ILE A 27 -12.79 3.51 -10.82
N ALA A 28 -11.59 4.07 -10.69
CA ALA A 28 -11.27 5.31 -11.36
C ALA A 28 -11.04 5.12 -12.87
N GLN A 29 -10.46 4.00 -13.30
CA GLN A 29 -10.41 3.63 -14.72
C GLN A 29 -11.82 3.47 -15.30
N GLY A 30 -12.74 2.85 -14.54
CA GLY A 30 -14.16 2.77 -14.92
C GLY A 30 -14.80 4.15 -15.08
N TYR A 31 -14.55 5.07 -14.16
CA TYR A 31 -15.02 6.46 -14.26
C TYR A 31 -14.45 7.16 -15.50
N LEU A 32 -13.14 7.08 -15.75
CA LEU A 32 -12.49 7.73 -16.90
C LEU A 32 -13.04 7.21 -18.23
N ALA A 33 -13.17 5.89 -18.38
CA ALA A 33 -13.76 5.29 -19.57
C ALA A 33 -15.22 5.71 -19.78
N ASN A 34 -16.01 5.78 -18.70
CA ASN A 34 -17.39 6.26 -18.79
C ASN A 34 -17.47 7.75 -19.13
N GLN A 35 -16.59 8.58 -18.55
CA GLN A 35 -16.55 10.02 -18.80
C GLN A 35 -16.23 10.32 -20.27
N GLU A 36 -15.27 9.62 -20.87
CA GLU A 36 -14.93 9.77 -22.29
C GLU A 36 -16.13 9.44 -23.20
N ASN A 37 -16.91 8.41 -22.86
CA ASN A 37 -18.08 7.99 -23.63
C ASN A 37 -19.26 8.97 -23.49
N VAL A 38 -19.56 9.44 -22.27
CA VAL A 38 -20.75 10.26 -21.98
C VAL A 38 -20.52 11.73 -22.31
N MET A 39 -19.32 12.27 -22.03
CA MET A 39 -18.99 13.70 -22.16
C MET A 39 -18.08 13.96 -23.35
N ASN A 40 -18.32 13.23 -24.45
CA ASN A 40 -17.53 13.36 -25.66
C ASN A 40 -17.65 14.79 -26.24
N PRO A 41 -16.54 15.53 -26.40
CA PRO A 41 -16.57 16.92 -26.84
C PRO A 41 -17.08 17.12 -28.28
N ALA A 42 -17.16 16.06 -29.08
CA ALA A 42 -17.77 16.08 -30.41
C ALA A 42 -19.31 16.10 -30.37
N THR A 43 -19.93 15.69 -29.26
CA THR A 43 -21.39 15.63 -29.09
C THR A 43 -21.91 16.61 -28.04
N TRP A 44 -21.13 16.88 -27.00
CA TRP A 44 -21.48 17.80 -25.92
C TRP A 44 -20.50 18.96 -25.86
N SER A 45 -20.99 20.18 -25.56
CA SER A 45 -20.15 21.37 -25.41
C SER A 45 -20.59 22.26 -24.25
N GLY A 46 -19.74 23.24 -23.89
CA GLY A 46 -20.00 24.21 -22.82
C GLY A 46 -19.25 23.92 -21.52
N ALA A 47 -19.48 24.76 -20.51
CA ALA A 47 -18.71 24.78 -19.26
C ALA A 47 -18.76 23.46 -18.47
N GLY A 48 -19.88 22.73 -18.53
CA GLY A 48 -20.02 21.43 -17.85
C GLY A 48 -19.12 20.34 -18.43
N VAL A 49 -18.95 20.32 -19.77
CA VAL A 49 -18.05 19.38 -20.44
C VAL A 49 -16.60 19.69 -20.08
N VAL A 50 -16.22 20.97 -20.13
CA VAL A 50 -14.87 21.41 -19.73
C VAL A 50 -14.57 21.03 -18.27
N ALA A 51 -15.48 21.31 -17.34
CA ALA A 51 -15.33 20.96 -15.94
C ALA A 51 -15.20 19.43 -15.75
N SER A 52 -16.00 18.63 -16.46
CA SER A 52 -15.93 17.17 -16.39
C SER A 52 -14.57 16.62 -16.87
N HIS A 53 -14.02 17.15 -17.95
CA HIS A 53 -12.68 16.77 -18.44
C HIS A 53 -11.58 17.20 -17.47
N MET A 54 -11.70 18.37 -16.85
CA MET A 54 -10.77 18.79 -15.80
C MET A 54 -10.79 17.83 -14.60
N THR A 55 -11.98 17.46 -14.11
CA THR A 55 -12.10 16.48 -13.02
C THR A 55 -11.54 15.11 -13.42
N ALA A 56 -11.73 14.66 -14.67
CA ALA A 56 -11.11 13.43 -15.17
C ALA A 56 -9.58 13.50 -15.14
N ALA A 57 -8.99 14.63 -15.53
CA ALA A 57 -7.55 14.85 -15.44
C ALA A 57 -7.04 14.83 -13.99
N GLU A 58 -7.78 15.45 -13.06
CA GLU A 58 -7.47 15.43 -11.62
C GLU A 58 -7.50 14.01 -11.05
N VAL A 59 -8.56 13.24 -11.34
CA VAL A 59 -8.69 11.83 -10.94
C VAL A 59 -7.51 11.00 -11.46
N SER A 60 -7.13 11.17 -12.73
CA SER A 60 -5.98 10.49 -13.30
C SER A 60 -4.65 10.86 -12.61
N ASN A 61 -4.46 12.14 -12.27
CA ASN A 61 -3.29 12.60 -11.55
C ASN A 61 -3.21 12.00 -10.14
N ASP A 62 -4.31 12.00 -9.41
CA ASP A 62 -4.38 11.49 -8.04
C ASP A 62 -4.22 9.96 -8.00
N LEU A 63 -4.75 9.23 -8.98
CA LEU A 63 -4.49 7.79 -9.13
C LEU A 63 -2.99 7.49 -9.23
N ASN A 64 -2.25 8.26 -10.02
CA ASN A 64 -0.80 8.07 -10.15
C ASN A 64 -0.09 8.30 -8.81
N LYS A 65 -0.53 9.28 -8.02
CA LYS A 65 0.01 9.52 -6.67
C LYS A 65 -0.31 8.36 -5.73
N VAL A 66 -1.54 7.84 -5.75
CA VAL A 66 -1.95 6.70 -4.94
C VAL A 66 -1.12 5.47 -5.29
N LEU A 67 -0.94 5.17 -6.57
CA LEU A 67 -0.10 4.08 -7.06
C LEU A 67 1.33 4.20 -6.56
N MET A 68 1.95 5.37 -6.74
CA MET A 68 3.33 5.61 -6.33
C MET A 68 3.50 5.53 -4.81
N GLY A 69 2.63 6.23 -4.07
CA GLY A 69 2.71 6.32 -2.61
C GLY A 69 2.37 4.99 -1.93
N GLY A 70 1.31 4.32 -2.37
CA GLY A 70 0.87 3.06 -1.79
C GLY A 70 1.77 1.88 -2.14
N THR A 71 2.36 1.83 -3.35
CA THR A 71 3.41 0.85 -3.68
C THR A 71 4.60 1.00 -2.75
N ARG A 72 5.11 2.22 -2.60
CA ARG A 72 6.24 2.51 -1.70
C ARG A 72 5.93 2.15 -0.25
N LEU A 73 4.70 2.40 0.21
CA LEU A 73 4.28 2.05 1.56
C LEU A 73 4.22 0.53 1.76
N ALA A 74 3.60 -0.20 0.84
CA ALA A 74 3.50 -1.66 0.90
C ALA A 74 4.90 -2.33 0.88
N GLU A 75 5.80 -1.86 0.03
CA GLU A 75 7.20 -2.30 0.01
C GLU A 75 7.90 -2.01 1.34
N GLY A 76 7.75 -0.79 1.87
CA GLY A 76 8.33 -0.40 3.15
C GLY A 76 7.85 -1.26 4.32
N LEU A 77 6.55 -1.58 4.37
CA LEU A 77 5.98 -2.49 5.37
C LEU A 77 6.54 -3.91 5.25
N THR A 78 6.74 -4.39 4.03
CA THR A 78 7.32 -5.71 3.77
C THR A 78 8.77 -5.78 4.23
N GLN A 79 9.57 -4.74 3.95
CA GLN A 79 10.95 -4.64 4.42
C GLN A 79 11.03 -4.53 5.95
N ALA A 80 10.14 -3.72 6.56
CA ALA A 80 10.07 -3.60 8.01
C ALA A 80 9.73 -4.93 8.69
N ALA A 81 8.81 -5.71 8.10
CA ALA A 81 8.49 -7.06 8.60
C ALA A 81 9.73 -7.98 8.59
N ALA A 82 10.49 -7.97 7.49
CA ALA A 82 11.71 -8.78 7.38
C ALA A 82 12.80 -8.36 8.38
N LEU A 83 12.98 -7.06 8.60
CA LEU A 83 13.92 -6.55 9.60
C LEU A 83 13.53 -6.96 11.02
N MET A 84 12.24 -6.91 11.34
CA MET A 84 11.74 -7.32 12.66
C MET A 84 11.99 -8.82 12.93
N GLU A 85 11.77 -9.68 11.93
CA GLU A 85 12.07 -11.12 12.06
C GLU A 85 13.57 -11.38 12.20
N GLY A 86 14.40 -10.65 11.45
CA GLY A 86 15.86 -10.73 11.61
C GLY A 86 16.30 -10.38 13.03
N HIS A 87 15.79 -9.28 13.58
CA HIS A 87 16.08 -8.89 14.96
C HIS A 87 15.59 -9.92 15.99
N GLU A 88 14.45 -10.56 15.75
CA GLU A 88 13.94 -11.61 16.63
C GLU A 88 14.84 -12.86 16.60
N ALA A 89 15.25 -13.31 15.41
CA ALA A 89 16.16 -14.44 15.24
C ALA A 89 17.54 -14.18 15.87
N ASP A 90 18.11 -12.99 15.65
CA ASP A 90 19.39 -12.58 16.23
C ASP A 90 19.30 -12.53 17.76
N SER A 91 18.20 -12.01 18.30
CA SER A 91 17.94 -11.96 19.74
C SER A 91 17.84 -13.36 20.36
N GLN A 92 17.16 -14.29 19.68
CA GLN A 92 17.09 -15.69 20.11
C GLN A 92 18.47 -16.34 20.11
N ALA A 93 19.26 -16.15 19.06
CA ALA A 93 20.62 -16.68 18.98
C ALA A 93 21.53 -16.11 20.08
N ALA A 94 21.48 -14.80 20.31
CA ALA A 94 22.22 -14.14 21.38
C ALA A 94 21.81 -14.66 22.77
N PHE A 95 20.50 -14.83 23.00
CA PHE A 95 19.98 -15.39 24.24
C PHE A 95 20.46 -16.83 24.45
N GLN A 96 20.38 -17.68 23.42
CA GLN A 96 20.86 -19.05 23.47
C GLN A 96 22.37 -19.11 23.75
N SER A 97 23.15 -18.20 23.19
CA SER A 97 24.60 -18.09 23.45
C SER A 97 24.90 -17.71 24.91
N LEU A 98 24.17 -16.74 25.46
CA LEU A 98 24.38 -16.25 26.83
C LEU A 98 23.91 -17.25 27.90
N PHE A 99 22.81 -17.96 27.66
CA PHE A 99 22.15 -18.79 28.69
C PHE A 99 22.18 -20.29 28.39
N GLY A 100 22.38 -20.70 27.15
CA GLY A 100 22.48 -22.12 26.76
C GLY A 100 23.79 -22.77 27.16
N GLY A 101 24.87 -22.00 27.35
CA GLY A 101 26.15 -22.51 27.87
C GLY A 101 26.18 -22.70 29.39
N ALA A 102 25.25 -22.10 30.14
CA ALA A 102 25.23 -22.15 31.60
C ALA A 102 24.74 -23.48 32.17
N ALA A 103 24.06 -24.32 31.37
CA ALA A 103 23.56 -25.62 31.81
C ALA A 103 24.61 -26.75 31.82
N HIS A 104 25.85 -26.50 31.41
CA HIS A 104 26.90 -27.53 31.31
C HIS A 104 27.91 -27.53 32.49
N ASN A 105 27.74 -26.68 33.50
CA ASN A 105 28.63 -26.63 34.67
C ASN A 105 27.85 -26.44 36.00
N ALA A 106 26.89 -27.33 36.28
CA ALA A 106 26.27 -27.45 37.59
C ALA A 106 26.16 -28.93 37.99
#